data_AF-A0A3P7INN8-F1
#
_entry.id   AF-A0A3P7INN8-F1
#
_cell.length_a   1.000
_cell.length_b   1.000
_cell.length_c   1.000
_cell.angle_alpha   90.00
_cell.angle_beta   90.00
_cell.angle_gamma   90.00
#
_symmetry.space_group_name_H-M   'P 1'
#
loop_
_entity.id
_entity.type
_entity.pdbx_description
1 polymer ?
#
loop_
_entity_poly.entity_id
_entity_poly.type
_entity_poly.pdbx_seq_one_letter_code
_entity_poly.pdbx_strand_id
1 'polypeptide(L)'
;GINGDDILERLYRDVSAILETHDNYDDGIIESSGGPAEKLSKWKKMYASLYDELEKLRNMLLVQHDINQKQNTEITLLQEEMEAIKVRYESKLKELRDKLVEKQKKILLLEEQIRSIAYGNQKPIPLKSPGTKAEISTDLSIMFTFISLSDDYVASVGACPPYFLSLEFFDFELQTTPILTKLSTALDFTTVYNVVVSNLFVHYIETVRASFLILWIAEVEIRRDTYPPENFKIYF
;
A
#
# COMPACT_ATOMS: atom_id res chain seq x y z
N GLY A 1 3.17 9.65 -38.94
CA GLY A 1 2.99 8.43 -39.74
C GLY A 1 4.01 8.47 -40.85
N ILE A 2 4.92 7.52 -40.88
CA ILE A 2 5.84 7.33 -42.02
C ILE A 2 5.04 6.50 -43.01
N ASN A 3 4.74 7.06 -44.19
CA ASN A 3 3.91 6.42 -45.20
C ASN A 3 4.58 5.11 -45.62
N GLY A 4 3.82 4.00 -45.55
CA GLY A 4 4.32 2.67 -45.91
C GLY A 4 4.85 2.60 -47.35
N ASP A 5 4.35 3.46 -48.24
CA ASP A 5 4.79 3.57 -49.63
C ASP A 5 6.24 4.06 -49.76
N ASP A 6 6.68 5.00 -48.93
CA ASP A 6 8.06 5.51 -48.94
C ASP A 6 9.07 4.43 -48.50
N ILE A 7 8.64 3.54 -47.61
CA ILE A 7 9.47 2.43 -47.13
C ILE A 7 9.57 1.36 -48.22
N LEU A 8 8.47 1.08 -48.93
CA LEU A 8 8.44 0.08 -49.99
C LEU A 8 9.26 0.52 -51.21
N GLU A 9 9.19 1.79 -51.60
CA GLU A 9 10.02 2.35 -52.68
C GLU A 9 11.51 2.30 -52.35
N ARG A 10 11.86 2.60 -51.09
CA ARG A 10 13.25 2.55 -50.63
C ARG A 10 13.81 1.12 -50.66
N LEU A 11 13.02 0.14 -50.21
CA LEU A 11 13.37 -1.27 -50.26
C LEU A 11 13.53 -1.76 -51.70
N TYR A 12 12.64 -1.35 -52.61
CA TYR A 12 12.73 -1.70 -54.02
C TYR A 12 14.01 -1.15 -54.67
N ARG A 13 14.37 0.10 -54.35
CA ARG A 13 15.59 0.74 -54.84
C ARG A 13 16.85 0.06 -54.34
N ASP A 14 16.89 -0.30 -53.05
CA ASP A 14 18.03 -0.94 -52.43
C ASP A 14 18.24 -2.37 -52.99
N VAL A 15 17.17 -3.13 -53.20
CA VAL A 15 17.25 -4.47 -53.81
C VAL A 15 17.67 -4.40 -55.28
N SER A 16 17.17 -3.41 -56.04
CA SER A 16 17.56 -3.22 -57.44
C SER A 16 19.05 -2.87 -57.57
N ALA A 17 19.56 -2.01 -56.69
CA ALA A 17 20.98 -1.65 -56.66
C ALA A 17 21.87 -2.87 -56.34
N ILE A 18 21.44 -3.75 -55.44
CA ILE A 18 22.18 -4.98 -55.11
C ILE A 18 22.22 -5.93 -56.31
N LEU A 19 21.11 -6.10 -57.03
CA LEU A 19 21.08 -6.93 -58.24
C LEU A 19 22.03 -6.40 -59.34
N GLU A 20 21.99 -5.09 -59.60
CA GLU A 20 22.87 -4.45 -60.59
C GLU A 20 24.35 -4.56 -60.23
N THR A 21 24.70 -4.50 -58.94
CA THR A 21 26.09 -4.72 -58.51
C THR A 21 26.54 -6.18 -58.65
N HIS A 22 25.62 -7.14 -58.56
CA HIS A 22 25.94 -8.55 -58.66
C HIS A 22 26.11 -9.01 -60.13
N ASP A 23 25.36 -8.44 -61.07
CA ASP A 23 25.53 -8.70 -62.51
C ASP A 23 26.89 -8.18 -63.03
N ASN A 24 27.43 -7.13 -62.42
CA ASN A 24 28.74 -6.57 -62.79
C ASN A 24 29.95 -7.32 -62.19
N TYR A 25 29.72 -8.24 -61.24
CA TYR A 25 30.80 -9.00 -60.57
C TYR A 25 31.04 -10.40 -61.16
N ASP A 26 30.13 -10.92 -62.01
CA ASP A 26 30.23 -12.29 -62.55
C ASP A 26 31.18 -12.42 -63.77
N ASP A 27 31.61 -11.30 -64.38
CA ASP A 27 32.53 -11.34 -65.53
C ASP A 27 34.03 -11.36 -65.13
N GLY A 28 34.34 -11.06 -63.86
CA GLY A 28 35.72 -10.77 -63.44
C GLY A 28 36.47 -11.88 -62.70
N ILE A 29 35.81 -12.73 -61.91
CA ILE A 29 36.49 -13.66 -61.00
C ILE A 29 35.59 -14.88 -60.80
N ILE A 30 35.98 -16.05 -61.33
CA ILE A 30 35.88 -17.38 -60.69
C ILE A 30 36.59 -18.39 -61.61
N GLU A 31 37.89 -18.62 -61.37
CA GLU A 31 38.49 -19.95 -61.55
C GLU A 31 37.86 -20.88 -60.51
N SER A 32 36.83 -21.61 -60.89
CA SER A 32 36.33 -22.77 -60.15
C SER A 32 35.95 -23.83 -61.15
N SER A 33 36.58 -24.99 -60.99
CA SER A 33 36.51 -26.22 -61.77
C SER A 33 35.14 -26.93 -61.69
N GLY A 34 34.04 -26.18 -61.82
CA GLY A 34 32.68 -26.71 -61.92
C GLY A 34 32.01 -26.14 -63.16
N GLY A 35 31.50 -27.03 -64.03
CA GLY A 35 30.87 -26.62 -65.29
C GLY A 35 29.68 -25.67 -65.07
N PRO A 36 29.29 -24.86 -66.09
CA PRO A 36 28.22 -23.87 -65.98
C PRO A 36 26.88 -24.43 -65.45
N ALA A 37 26.60 -25.70 -65.70
CA ALA A 37 25.42 -26.41 -65.18
C ALA A 37 25.43 -26.61 -63.65
N GLU A 38 26.61 -26.79 -63.04
CA GLU A 38 26.74 -27.01 -61.61
C GLU A 38 26.62 -25.70 -60.83
N LYS A 39 27.16 -24.60 -61.38
CA LYS A 39 26.94 -23.23 -60.88
C LYS A 39 25.45 -22.88 -60.92
N LEU A 40 24.77 -23.13 -62.05
CA LEU A 40 23.33 -22.89 -62.20
C LEU A 40 22.49 -23.68 -61.17
N SER A 41 22.86 -24.94 -60.91
CA SER A 41 22.20 -25.77 -59.90
C SER A 41 22.39 -25.22 -58.47
N LYS A 42 23.58 -24.72 -58.14
CA LYS A 42 23.86 -24.07 -56.85
C LYS A 42 23.03 -22.80 -56.67
N TRP A 43 23.00 -21.93 -57.67
CA TRP A 43 22.17 -20.72 -57.65
C TRP A 43 20.69 -21.07 -57.49
N LYS A 44 20.18 -22.04 -58.24
CA LYS A 44 18.78 -22.48 -58.13
C LYS A 44 18.42 -23.00 -56.73
N LYS A 45 19.33 -23.75 -56.08
CA LYS A 45 19.14 -24.20 -54.70
C LYS A 45 19.17 -23.03 -53.70
N MET A 46 20.06 -22.07 -53.91
CA MET A 46 20.14 -20.87 -53.06
C MET A 46 18.88 -20.03 -53.16
N TYR A 47 18.38 -19.76 -54.37
CA TYR A 47 17.12 -19.04 -54.58
C TYR A 47 15.92 -19.77 -53.98
N ALA A 48 15.86 -21.11 -54.09
CA ALA A 48 14.81 -21.88 -53.43
C ALA A 48 14.87 -21.78 -51.90
N SER A 49 16.06 -21.83 -51.31
CA SER A 49 16.25 -21.65 -49.86
C SER A 49 15.85 -20.25 -49.40
N LEU A 50 16.22 -19.22 -50.16
CA LEU A 50 15.88 -17.83 -49.87
C LEU A 50 14.35 -17.61 -49.91
N TYR A 51 13.66 -18.22 -50.88
CA TYR A 51 12.21 -18.16 -50.97
C TYR A 51 11.54 -18.81 -49.74
N ASP A 52 12.03 -19.98 -49.31
CA ASP A 52 11.54 -20.66 -48.11
C ASP A 52 11.77 -19.82 -46.84
N GLU A 53 12.91 -19.13 -46.73
CA GLU A 53 13.19 -18.22 -45.62
C GLU A 53 12.28 -16.98 -45.65
N LEU A 54 12.02 -16.43 -46.83
CA LEU A 54 11.11 -15.30 -47.01
C LEU A 54 9.68 -15.66 -46.61
N GLU A 55 9.20 -16.86 -46.96
CA GLU A 55 7.87 -17.32 -46.57
C GLU A 55 7.77 -17.55 -45.04
N LYS A 56 8.84 -18.02 -44.40
CA LYS A 56 8.91 -18.10 -42.93
C LYS A 56 8.84 -16.73 -42.27
N LEU A 57 9.57 -15.75 -42.80
CA LEU A 57 9.54 -14.37 -42.30
C LEU A 57 8.15 -13.74 -42.48
N ARG A 58 7.51 -13.97 -43.63
CA ARG A 58 6.14 -13.55 -43.89
C ARG A 58 5.16 -14.13 -42.87
N ASN A 59 5.25 -15.43 -42.60
CA ASN A 59 4.40 -16.11 -41.62
C ASN A 59 4.63 -15.57 -40.21
N MET A 60 5.88 -15.34 -39.82
CA MET A 60 6.22 -14.73 -38.54
C MET A 60 5.61 -13.33 -38.40
N LEU A 61 5.74 -12.49 -39.43
CA LEU A 61 5.21 -11.14 -39.41
C LEU A 61 3.68 -11.13 -39.31
N LEU A 62 3.01 -12.06 -40.00
CA LEU A 62 1.56 -12.20 -39.94
C LEU A 62 1.09 -12.60 -38.53
N VAL A 63 1.77 -13.56 -37.90
CA VAL A 63 1.49 -13.94 -36.51
C VAL A 63 1.76 -12.78 -35.55
N GLN A 64 2.85 -12.04 -35.73
CA GLN A 64 3.16 -10.89 -34.90
C GLN A 64 2.11 -9.78 -35.05
N HIS A 65 1.61 -9.54 -36.26
CA HIS A 65 0.51 -8.62 -36.48
C HIS A 65 -0.77 -9.04 -35.74
N ASP A 66 -1.16 -10.33 -35.81
CA ASP A 66 -2.32 -10.86 -35.08
C ASP A 66 -2.16 -10.72 -33.56
N ILE A 67 -0.96 -11.01 -33.04
CA ILE A 67 -0.64 -10.81 -31.62
C ILE A 67 -0.77 -9.33 -31.24
N ASN A 68 -0.16 -8.43 -32.00
CA ASN A 68 -0.23 -6.99 -31.73
C ASN A 68 -1.67 -6.46 -31.79
N GLN A 69 -2.47 -6.97 -32.72
CA GLN A 69 -3.88 -6.61 -32.83
C GLN A 69 -4.65 -7.05 -31.58
N LYS A 70 -4.45 -8.29 -31.13
CA LYS A 70 -5.08 -8.80 -29.89
C LYS A 70 -4.65 -8.01 -28.67
N GLN A 71 -3.38 -7.67 -28.54
CA GLN A 71 -2.86 -6.84 -27.45
C GLN A 71 -3.53 -5.45 -27.46
N ASN A 72 -3.66 -4.81 -28.61
CA ASN A 72 -4.34 -3.52 -28.71
C ASN A 72 -5.81 -3.61 -28.30
N THR A 73 -6.51 -4.71 -28.68
CA THR A 73 -7.89 -4.91 -28.24
C THR A 73 -7.99 -5.14 -26.73
N GLU A 74 -7.07 -5.90 -26.14
CA GLU A 74 -7.03 -6.14 -24.70
C GLU A 74 -6.76 -4.85 -23.91
N ILE A 75 -5.81 -4.03 -24.37
CA ILE A 75 -5.53 -2.71 -23.79
C ILE A 75 -6.77 -1.83 -23.83
N THR A 76 -7.50 -1.81 -24.95
CA THR A 76 -8.71 -1.00 -25.09
C THR A 76 -9.80 -1.47 -24.11
N LEU A 77 -10.02 -2.78 -23.99
CA LEU A 77 -10.99 -3.33 -23.03
C LEU A 77 -10.62 -3.02 -21.58
N LEU A 78 -9.34 -3.17 -21.23
CA LEU A 78 -8.86 -2.83 -19.88
C LEU A 78 -9.01 -1.33 -19.58
N GLN A 79 -8.80 -0.47 -20.56
CA GLN A 79 -9.04 0.98 -20.41
C GLN A 79 -10.52 1.29 -20.19
N GLU A 80 -11.41 0.65 -20.93
CA GLU A 80 -12.87 0.80 -20.74
C GLU A 80 -13.31 0.33 -19.34
N GLU A 81 -12.83 -0.83 -18.89
CA GLU A 81 -13.10 -1.34 -17.55
C GLU A 81 -12.57 -0.40 -16.47
N MET A 82 -11.34 0.09 -16.62
CA MET A 82 -10.73 1.04 -15.70
C MET A 82 -11.55 2.33 -15.58
N GLU A 83 -12.01 2.89 -16.71
CA GLU A 83 -12.82 4.11 -16.69
C GLU A 83 -14.21 3.84 -16.09
N ALA A 84 -14.83 2.69 -16.36
CA ALA A 84 -16.10 2.31 -15.75
C ALA A 84 -16.00 2.20 -14.22
N ILE A 85 -14.92 1.57 -13.72
CA ILE A 85 -14.63 1.45 -12.29
C ILE A 85 -14.40 2.84 -11.67
N LYS A 86 -13.61 3.69 -12.32
CA LYS A 86 -13.33 5.05 -11.87
C LYS A 86 -14.62 5.88 -11.73
N VAL A 87 -15.48 5.89 -12.76
CA VAL A 87 -16.77 6.59 -12.73
C VAL A 87 -17.66 6.07 -11.60
N ARG A 88 -17.69 4.75 -11.36
CA ARG A 88 -18.45 4.15 -10.26
C ARG A 88 -17.95 4.64 -8.89
N TYR A 89 -16.64 4.70 -8.69
CA TYR A 89 -16.05 5.20 -7.45
C TYR A 89 -16.27 6.71 -7.27
N GLU A 90 -16.13 7.50 -8.32
CA GLU A 90 -16.43 8.94 -8.28
C GLU A 90 -17.89 9.21 -7.91
N SER A 91 -18.83 8.46 -8.51
CA SER A 91 -20.24 8.53 -8.15
C SER A 91 -20.48 8.14 -6.69
N LYS A 92 -19.78 7.10 -6.18
CA LYS A 92 -19.91 6.67 -4.79
C LYS A 92 -19.37 7.72 -3.82
N LEU A 93 -18.24 8.34 -4.14
CA LEU A 93 -17.65 9.42 -3.36
C LEU A 93 -18.58 10.64 -3.31
N LYS A 94 -19.22 10.97 -4.43
CA LYS A 94 -20.23 12.03 -4.49
C LYS A 94 -21.42 11.72 -3.57
N GLU A 95 -21.97 10.51 -3.63
CA GLU A 95 -23.07 10.08 -2.76
C GLU A 95 -22.71 10.18 -1.26
N LEU A 96 -21.50 9.77 -0.89
CA LEU A 96 -21.02 9.86 0.49
C LEU A 96 -20.84 11.31 0.94
N ARG A 97 -20.31 12.18 0.07
CA ARG A 97 -20.19 13.61 0.34
C ARG A 97 -21.56 14.25 0.57
N ASP A 98 -22.55 13.94 -0.27
CA ASP A 98 -23.89 14.49 -0.16
C ASP A 98 -24.56 14.04 1.15
N LYS A 99 -24.40 12.76 1.52
CA LYS A 99 -24.84 12.24 2.83
C LYS A 99 -24.17 12.96 4.00
N LEU A 100 -22.86 13.23 3.91
CA LEU A 100 -22.14 13.96 4.94
C LEU A 100 -22.67 15.39 5.11
N VAL A 101 -22.94 16.09 4.02
CA VAL A 101 -23.53 17.45 4.04
C VAL A 101 -24.91 17.42 4.69
N GLU A 102 -25.76 16.44 4.36
CA GLU A 102 -27.09 16.32 4.96
C GLU A 102 -27.01 16.04 6.46
N LYS A 103 -26.08 15.18 6.90
CA LYS A 103 -25.84 14.93 8.32
C LYS A 103 -25.34 16.17 9.04
N GLN A 104 -24.42 16.92 8.43
CA GLN A 104 -23.92 18.17 9.00
C GLN A 104 -25.05 19.20 9.16
N LYS A 105 -25.92 19.34 8.15
CA LYS A 105 -27.10 20.21 8.21
C LYS A 105 -28.05 19.80 9.34
N LYS A 106 -28.29 18.50 9.50
CA LYS A 106 -29.11 17.97 10.59
C LYS A 106 -28.49 18.23 11.97
N ILE A 107 -27.17 18.08 12.11
CA ILE A 107 -26.45 18.40 13.35
C ILE A 107 -26.63 19.88 13.69
N LEU A 108 -26.37 20.78 12.74
CA LEU A 108 -26.54 22.23 12.96
C LEU A 108 -27.97 22.60 13.36
N LEU A 109 -28.97 21.97 12.75
CA LEU A 109 -30.38 22.17 13.13
C LEU A 109 -30.64 21.71 14.56
N LEU A 110 -30.14 20.53 14.94
CA LEU A 110 -30.31 19.99 16.29
C LEU A 110 -29.55 20.81 17.33
N GLU A 111 -28.35 21.28 17.02
CA GLU A 111 -27.57 22.19 17.88
C GLU A 111 -28.30 23.50 18.13
N GLU A 112 -28.90 24.09 17.10
CA GLU A 112 -29.70 25.31 17.25
C GLU A 112 -30.99 25.06 18.05
N GLN A 113 -31.65 23.92 17.84
CA GLN A 113 -32.80 23.52 18.67
C GLN A 113 -32.39 23.36 20.14
N ILE A 114 -31.29 22.67 20.44
CA ILE A 114 -30.77 22.52 21.80
C ILE A 114 -30.42 23.89 22.39
N ARG A 115 -29.78 24.76 21.63
CA ARG A 115 -29.44 26.13 22.05
C ARG A 115 -30.71 26.93 22.38
N SER A 116 -31.73 26.85 21.53
CA SER A 116 -33.00 27.55 21.75
C SER A 116 -33.73 27.05 23.00
N ILE A 117 -33.66 25.74 23.31
CA ILE A 117 -34.27 25.13 24.50
C ILE A 117 -33.46 25.49 25.77
N ALA A 118 -32.13 25.42 25.69
CA ALA A 118 -31.25 25.66 26.84
C ALA A 118 -31.12 27.16 27.21
N TYR A 119 -31.15 28.04 26.20
CA TYR A 119 -30.89 29.48 26.37
C TYR A 119 -32.07 30.37 25.98
N GLY A 120 -33.28 29.83 25.78
CA GLY A 120 -34.48 30.61 25.43
C GLY A 120 -34.80 31.79 26.36
N ASN A 121 -34.20 31.83 27.57
CA ASN A 121 -34.40 32.87 28.57
C ASN A 121 -33.11 33.64 28.96
N GLN A 122 -31.96 33.41 28.30
CA GLN A 122 -30.69 34.06 28.68
C GLN A 122 -29.95 34.69 27.48
N LYS A 123 -29.28 35.82 27.74
CA LYS A 123 -28.59 36.62 26.71
C LYS A 123 -27.48 35.81 26.01
N PRO A 124 -27.21 36.07 24.71
CA PRO A 124 -26.32 35.24 23.91
C PRO A 124 -24.87 35.29 24.39
N ILE A 125 -24.27 34.12 24.63
CA ILE A 125 -22.82 33.99 24.82
C ILE A 125 -22.18 33.90 23.43
N PRO A 126 -21.15 34.70 23.08
CA PRO A 126 -20.54 34.66 21.77
C PRO A 126 -19.80 33.33 21.53
N LEU A 127 -20.21 32.59 20.51
CA LEU A 127 -19.47 31.41 20.06
C LEU A 127 -18.34 31.84 19.12
N LYS A 128 -17.13 31.30 19.35
CA LYS A 128 -16.01 31.38 18.39
C LYS A 128 -16.44 30.82 17.04
N SER A 129 -16.07 31.52 15.98
CA SER A 129 -16.36 31.21 14.57
C SER A 129 -15.99 29.76 14.18
N PRO A 130 -16.79 29.08 13.33
CA PRO A 130 -16.42 27.79 12.75
C PRO A 130 -15.48 28.05 11.56
N GLY A 131 -14.25 28.46 11.88
CA GLY A 131 -13.23 28.88 10.91
C GLY A 131 -11.95 28.05 10.94
N THR A 132 -11.93 26.95 11.69
CA THR A 132 -10.80 26.05 11.73
C THR A 132 -11.30 24.70 11.27
N LYS A 133 -10.76 24.21 10.15
CA LYS A 133 -10.81 22.79 9.80
C LYS A 133 -10.54 22.03 11.09
N ALA A 134 -11.52 21.28 11.58
CA ALA A 134 -11.25 20.31 12.62
C ALA A 134 -10.29 19.31 11.96
N GLU A 135 -8.99 19.56 12.13
CA GLU A 135 -8.00 18.51 12.11
C GLU A 135 -8.60 17.44 13.02
N ILE A 136 -8.83 16.28 12.44
CA ILE A 136 -9.27 15.10 13.17
C ILE A 136 -8.11 14.81 14.11
N SER A 137 -8.13 15.46 15.28
CA SER A 137 -7.19 15.24 16.37
C SER A 137 -7.39 13.78 16.74
N THR A 138 -6.45 12.98 16.27
CA THR A 138 -6.43 11.55 16.53
C THR A 138 -5.57 11.33 17.76
N ASP A 139 -5.89 12.11 18.80
CA ASP A 139 -5.18 12.08 20.06
C ASP A 139 -5.83 10.98 20.91
N LEU A 140 -5.11 9.87 21.06
CA LEU A 140 -5.48 8.78 21.95
C LEU A 140 -4.91 9.06 23.33
N SER A 141 -5.76 9.17 24.34
CA SER A 141 -5.32 9.28 25.74
C SER A 141 -5.52 7.97 26.49
N ILE A 142 -4.46 7.51 27.17
CA ILE A 142 -4.50 6.38 28.10
C ILE A 142 -4.34 6.94 29.51
N MET A 143 -5.33 6.68 30.35
CA MET A 143 -5.32 7.14 31.74
C MET A 143 -5.37 5.93 32.67
N PHE A 144 -4.36 5.80 33.52
CA PHE A 144 -4.40 4.89 34.65
C PHE A 144 -5.10 5.63 35.78
N THR A 145 -6.18 5.07 36.32
CA THR A 145 -6.97 5.67 37.40
C THR A 145 -6.68 5.03 38.75
N PHE A 146 -6.52 3.71 38.75
CA PHE A 146 -6.40 2.96 39.98
C PHE A 146 -5.69 1.64 39.72
N ILE A 147 -4.80 1.29 40.64
CA ILE A 147 -4.20 -0.03 40.72
C ILE A 147 -4.36 -0.58 42.12
N SER A 148 -4.88 -1.81 42.21
CA SER A 148 -4.94 -2.60 43.43
C SER A 148 -4.26 -3.94 43.22
N LEU A 149 -3.28 -4.24 44.07
CA LEU A 149 -2.74 -5.59 44.18
C LEU A 149 -3.68 -6.45 45.06
N SER A 150 -3.78 -7.73 44.71
CA SER A 150 -4.59 -8.70 45.44
C SER A 150 -4.00 -9.04 46.81
N ASP A 151 -4.85 -9.16 47.82
CA ASP A 151 -4.49 -9.32 49.25
C ASP A 151 -3.68 -10.61 49.52
N ASP A 152 -3.91 -11.65 48.72
CA ASP A 152 -3.16 -12.92 48.76
C ASP A 152 -1.64 -12.72 48.60
N TYR A 153 -1.22 -11.68 47.87
CA TYR A 153 0.18 -11.36 47.64
C TYR A 153 0.82 -10.69 48.88
N VAL A 154 0.10 -9.76 49.51
CA VAL A 154 0.55 -9.06 50.72
C VAL A 154 0.65 -10.01 51.90
N ALA A 155 -0.27 -10.98 51.99
CA ALA A 155 -0.25 -12.01 53.01
C ALA A 155 1.02 -12.89 52.95
N SER A 156 1.63 -13.04 51.78
CA SER A 156 2.84 -13.85 51.58
C SER A 156 4.17 -13.10 51.80
N VAL A 157 4.20 -11.79 51.53
CA VAL A 157 5.42 -10.96 51.55
C VAL A 157 5.50 -10.05 52.80
N GLY A 158 4.39 -9.82 53.51
CA GLY A 158 4.33 -9.02 54.73
C GLY A 158 4.44 -7.50 54.53
N ALA A 159 4.91 -7.05 53.37
CA ALA A 159 4.92 -5.66 52.92
C ALA A 159 4.70 -5.59 51.40
N CYS A 160 4.22 -4.44 50.90
CA CYS A 160 4.11 -4.21 49.45
C CYS A 160 5.49 -3.79 48.90
N PRO A 161 6.14 -4.59 48.03
CA PRO A 161 7.40 -4.19 47.42
C PRO A 161 7.19 -2.99 46.47
N PRO A 162 8.22 -2.16 46.24
CA PRO A 162 8.13 -1.06 45.28
C PRO A 162 7.94 -1.61 43.86
N TYR A 163 6.97 -1.06 43.13
CA TYR A 163 6.67 -1.43 41.74
C TYR A 163 6.48 -0.19 40.87
N PHE A 164 6.68 -0.34 39.58
CA PHE A 164 6.30 0.67 38.58
C PHE A 164 5.66 -0.05 37.39
N LEU A 165 4.87 0.70 36.62
CA LEU A 165 4.21 0.19 35.43
C LEU A 165 4.97 0.69 34.23
N SER A 166 5.20 -0.20 33.27
CA SER A 166 5.73 0.15 31.96
C SER A 166 4.65 -0.09 30.91
N LEU A 167 4.38 0.93 30.11
CA LEU A 167 3.43 0.91 29.00
C LEU A 167 4.20 0.99 27.68
N GLU A 168 4.16 -0.10 26.93
CA GLU A 168 4.60 -0.16 25.54
C GLU A 168 3.34 -0.09 24.65
N PHE A 169 3.26 0.93 23.80
CA PHE A 169 2.10 1.14 22.96
C PHE A 169 2.53 1.51 21.54
N PHE A 170 2.16 0.66 20.57
CA PHE A 170 2.47 0.83 19.16
C PHE A 170 3.97 1.15 18.91
N ASP A 171 4.29 2.01 17.94
CA ASP A 171 5.64 2.51 17.62
C ASP A 171 6.02 3.74 18.47
N PHE A 172 5.42 3.90 19.66
CA PHE A 172 5.77 4.98 20.58
C PHE A 172 6.80 4.53 21.61
N GLU A 173 7.51 5.50 22.17
CA GLU A 173 8.48 5.26 23.24
C GLU A 173 7.81 4.64 24.47
N LEU A 174 8.51 3.70 25.10
CA LEU A 174 8.10 3.06 26.34
C LEU A 174 7.93 4.11 27.45
N GLN A 175 6.76 4.14 28.08
CA GLN A 175 6.48 5.06 29.18
C GLN A 175 6.44 4.33 30.52
N THR A 176 7.02 4.92 31.56
CA THR A 176 7.06 4.34 32.89
C THR A 176 6.39 5.26 33.92
N THR A 177 5.64 4.66 34.85
CA THR A 177 5.05 5.39 35.97
C THR A 177 6.09 5.61 37.06
N PRO A 178 5.91 6.63 37.93
CA PRO A 178 6.68 6.74 39.17
C PRO A 178 6.58 5.47 40.02
N ILE A 179 7.56 5.27 40.90
CA ILE A 179 7.64 4.12 41.81
C ILE A 179 6.50 4.21 42.84
N LEU A 180 5.71 3.15 42.94
CA LEU A 180 4.59 3.00 43.87
C LEU A 180 4.96 1.99 44.95
N THR A 181 4.61 2.31 46.19
CA THR A 181 4.92 1.48 47.38
C THR A 181 3.68 1.03 48.15
N LYS A 182 2.48 1.39 47.68
CA LYS A 182 1.22 1.05 48.35
C LYS A 182 0.46 -0.02 47.59
N LEU A 183 -0.24 -0.86 48.34
CA LEU A 183 -1.12 -1.94 47.87
C LEU A 183 -2.23 -1.44 46.93
N SER A 184 -2.76 -0.26 47.22
CA SER A 184 -3.85 0.38 46.49
C SER A 184 -3.54 1.87 46.35
N THR A 185 -3.28 2.32 45.13
CA THR A 185 -2.97 3.73 44.85
C THR A 185 -3.84 4.23 43.71
N ALA A 186 -4.46 5.39 43.89
CA ALA A 186 -5.03 6.16 42.79
C ALA A 186 -3.86 6.69 41.95
N LEU A 187 -3.79 6.24 40.70
CA LEU A 187 -2.86 6.81 39.73
C LEU A 187 -3.61 7.92 39.02
N ASP A 188 -3.00 9.10 38.90
CA ASP A 188 -3.48 10.17 38.04
C ASP A 188 -2.47 10.34 36.88
N PHE A 189 -2.11 9.22 36.25
CA PHE A 189 -1.14 9.20 35.16
C PHE A 189 -1.88 9.11 33.82
N THR A 190 -1.77 10.17 33.03
CA THR A 190 -2.38 10.27 31.70
C THR A 190 -1.30 10.44 30.66
N THR A 191 -1.34 9.61 29.63
CA THR A 191 -0.42 9.66 28.51
C THR A 191 -1.24 9.91 27.25
N VAL A 192 -0.77 10.84 26.42
CA VAL A 192 -1.47 11.26 25.20
C VAL A 192 -0.58 10.95 24.00
N TYR A 193 -1.10 10.15 23.07
CA TYR A 193 -0.43 9.75 21.85
C TYR A 193 -1.15 10.36 20.66
N ASN A 194 -0.42 11.02 19.77
CA ASN A 194 -0.95 11.46 18.49
C ASN A 194 -0.77 10.31 17.49
N VAL A 195 -1.84 9.56 17.23
CA VAL A 195 -1.80 8.35 16.41
C VAL A 195 -2.39 8.66 15.05
N VAL A 196 -1.73 8.31 13.96
CA VAL A 196 -2.37 8.37 12.63
C VAL A 196 -3.18 7.09 12.42
N VAL A 197 -4.51 7.19 12.24
CA VAL A 197 -5.37 6.02 11.95
C VAL A 197 -4.99 5.44 10.58
N SER A 198 -4.16 4.41 10.61
CA SER A 198 -3.74 3.64 9.44
C SER A 198 -4.23 2.19 9.56
N ASN A 199 -4.29 1.46 8.43
CA ASN A 199 -4.65 0.04 8.45
C ASN A 199 -3.69 -0.79 9.35
N LEU A 200 -2.44 -0.35 9.49
CA LEU A 200 -1.47 -0.98 10.39
C LEU A 200 -1.86 -0.79 11.86
N PHE A 201 -2.31 0.41 12.24
CA PHE A 201 -2.79 0.68 13.60
C PHE A 201 -4.03 -0.15 13.93
N VAL A 202 -5.00 -0.25 13.01
CA VAL A 202 -6.19 -1.09 13.18
C VAL A 202 -5.78 -2.56 13.36
N HIS A 203 -4.87 -3.04 12.52
CA HIS A 203 -4.37 -4.41 12.62
C HIS A 203 -3.60 -4.67 13.93
N TYR A 204 -2.85 -3.69 14.43
CA TYR A 204 -2.16 -3.76 15.71
C TYR A 204 -3.15 -3.92 16.86
N ILE A 205 -4.22 -3.12 16.90
CA ILE A 205 -5.26 -3.23 17.95
C ILE A 205 -6.02 -4.56 17.87
N GLU A 206 -6.28 -5.08 16.66
CA GLU A 206 -6.99 -6.36 16.47
C GLU A 206 -6.13 -7.58 16.84
N THR A 207 -4.83 -7.53 16.56
CA THR A 207 -3.92 -8.69 16.70
C THR A 207 -3.21 -8.70 18.04
N VAL A 208 -2.74 -7.54 18.49
CA VAL A 208 -1.96 -7.38 19.71
C VAL A 208 -2.90 -6.89 20.79
N ARG A 209 -3.30 -7.78 21.70
CA ARG A 209 -3.87 -7.34 22.98
C ARG A 209 -2.78 -6.52 23.67
N ALA A 210 -3.04 -5.23 23.87
CA ALA A 210 -2.13 -4.32 24.56
C ALA A 210 -1.65 -4.99 25.84
N SER A 211 -0.34 -5.25 25.91
CA SER A 211 0.28 -6.01 27.00
C SER A 211 0.88 -5.02 27.97
N PHE A 212 0.26 -4.90 29.15
CA PHE A 212 0.81 -4.11 30.25
C PHE A 212 1.72 -5.01 31.07
N LEU A 213 2.99 -4.63 31.18
CA LEU A 213 3.96 -5.36 31.99
C LEU A 213 4.19 -4.61 33.30
N ILE A 214 3.90 -5.28 34.41
CA ILE A 214 4.21 -4.76 35.75
C ILE A 214 5.61 -5.27 36.09
N LEU A 215 6.57 -4.36 36.23
CA LEU A 215 7.91 -4.68 36.70
C LEU A 215 8.04 -4.36 38.18
N TRP A 216 8.54 -5.34 38.93
CA TRP A 216 8.93 -5.16 40.32
C TRP A 216 10.30 -4.49 40.36
N ILE A 217 10.46 -3.49 41.22
CA ILE A 217 11.79 -3.11 41.65
C ILE A 217 12.16 -4.15 42.70
N ALA A 218 12.77 -5.24 42.22
CA ALA A 218 13.53 -6.10 43.10
C ALA A 218 14.58 -5.19 43.74
N GLU A 219 14.42 -4.98 45.05
CA GLU A 219 15.48 -4.44 45.87
C GLU A 219 16.75 -5.22 45.52
N VAL A 220 17.78 -4.48 45.09
CA VAL A 220 19.10 -5.03 44.77
C VAL A 220 19.70 -5.51 46.08
N GLU A 221 19.26 -6.69 46.51
CA GLU A 221 19.90 -7.49 47.53
C GLU A 221 20.04 -8.90 46.97
N ILE A 222 21.29 -9.23 46.64
CA ILE A 222 21.71 -10.49 46.06
C ILE A 222 21.32 -11.63 47.01
N ARG A 223 20.26 -12.37 46.69
CA ARG A 223 20.17 -13.82 46.98
C ARG A 223 19.51 -14.54 45.82
N ARG A 224 20.25 -15.53 45.31
CA ARG A 224 19.78 -16.51 44.33
C ARG A 224 18.58 -17.26 44.89
N ASP A 225 17.73 -17.70 43.95
CA ASP A 225 16.66 -18.67 44.10
C ASP A 225 15.31 -18.09 44.55
N THR A 226 14.40 -17.85 43.59
CA THR A 226 13.13 -18.59 43.47
C THR A 226 12.30 -18.12 42.27
N TYR A 227 11.66 -19.08 41.60
CA TYR A 227 10.83 -18.95 40.41
C TYR A 227 9.56 -18.09 40.66
N PRO A 228 8.99 -17.43 39.64
CA PRO A 228 7.69 -16.77 39.80
C PRO A 228 6.56 -17.82 39.87
N PRO A 229 5.52 -17.59 40.71
CA PRO A 229 4.42 -18.53 40.86
C PRO A 229 3.46 -18.52 39.65
N GLU A 230 2.99 -19.70 39.28
CA GLU A 230 2.21 -20.05 38.06
C GLU A 230 0.83 -19.39 37.91
N ASN A 231 0.41 -18.47 38.78
CA ASN A 231 -0.98 -17.98 38.83
C ASN A 231 -1.12 -16.46 38.67
N PHE A 232 -0.46 -15.87 37.67
CA PHE A 232 -0.74 -14.49 37.27
C PHE A 232 -1.77 -14.47 36.13
N LYS A 233 -3.03 -14.22 36.46
CA LYS A 233 -4.09 -13.87 35.50
C LYS A 233 -4.57 -12.46 35.78
N ILE A 234 -4.29 -11.55 34.85
CA ILE A 234 -4.91 -10.23 34.80
C ILE A 234 -6.26 -10.42 34.09
N TYR A 235 -7.36 -10.10 34.78
CA TYR A 235 -8.68 -10.04 34.17
C TYR A 235 -8.86 -8.67 33.51
N PHE A 236 -9.41 -8.69 32.29
CA PHE A 236 -9.73 -7.52 31.46
C PHE A 236 -10.97 -6.79 31.96
#